data_AF-A0A7S4PSX9-F1
#
_entry.id   AF-A0A7S4PSX9-F1
#
_cell.length_a   1.000
_cell.length_b   1.000
_cell.length_c   1.000
_cell.angle_alpha   90.00
_cell.angle_beta   90.00
_cell.angle_gamma   90.00
#
_symmetry.space_group_name_H-M   'P 1'
#
loop_
_entity.id
_entity.type
_entity.pdbx_description
1 polymer ?
#
loop_
_entity_poly.entity_id
_entity_poly.type
_entity_poly.pdbx_seq_one_letter_code
_entity_poly.pdbx_strand_id
1 'polypeptide(L)'
;QARSHLLGGAVRPLRPPPAISSSWVIRAGGMAAPTAAVAVAASPPPASTPLSSAVNLLNNVIGAGLFSMPWCLAQSSVVTGSLVFAAVCALNAYSFVLLARCCSLAGRYSYLDIGKAALGARFGVLAQATATLYAAGSLVSYAVLTCDILLGERTGILALLAERRGWPFLQRGGLAARLAVGFGFSVPLLLPLSLLRSLDSLKFSSWLALIATLFAGFITFYELAAAPDGSLTPAEAATGSDQLRATVVWASFPLATFSAVPIINVAFCAHYNAPRYFFELKARSISRFALVSGGALLGALLVYLSVGMTGYLAFGSATAGDVLENFADAYPLAVGARGALLVVLVSCYPKVQHSVRDSLLRLCTGSRLTTDAAPCGTLAPVTVGIVACATLLGTVVDRVEVVLAYKGAIFGSLLVYIWPAMMHTALTLQPGQRAGGGANKRQNGIVTSPFLLPANGAERELTEQACGCDRAGVPLEEASPPPAWGTVVRAMLTTGNHVGPALLLVWGVATGVLGVAVTIGRQV
;
A
#
# COMPACT_ATOMS: atom_id res chain seq x y z
N GLN A 1 3.55 -65.47 16.35
CA GLN A 1 4.20 -65.35 17.68
C GLN A 1 4.00 -63.91 18.16
N ALA A 2 3.93 -63.51 19.44
CA ALA A 2 3.63 -64.12 20.76
C ALA A 2 3.87 -62.99 21.82
N ARG A 3 3.16 -62.73 22.93
CA ARG A 3 1.97 -63.23 23.68
C ARG A 3 0.98 -62.01 23.87
N SER A 4 -0.23 -61.96 24.45
CA SER A 4 -0.92 -62.53 25.65
C SER A 4 -0.27 -62.14 27.00
N HIS A 5 -0.96 -61.74 28.09
CA HIS A 5 -2.20 -62.26 28.73
C HIS A 5 -3.00 -61.13 29.47
N LEU A 6 -4.35 -61.10 29.48
CA LEU A 6 -5.36 -61.73 30.43
C LEU A 6 -5.35 -61.16 31.89
N LEU A 7 -6.45 -61.04 32.66
CA LEU A 7 -7.92 -61.16 32.42
C LEU A 7 -8.77 -60.59 33.59
N GLY A 8 -10.08 -60.40 33.37
CA GLY A 8 -11.14 -60.45 34.42
C GLY A 8 -12.12 -59.26 34.41
N GLY A 9 -13.44 -59.40 34.26
CA GLY A 9 -14.29 -60.61 34.07
C GLY A 9 -15.61 -60.31 33.32
N ALA A 10 -16.51 -61.29 33.20
CA ALA A 10 -17.78 -61.22 32.43
C ALA A 10 -18.96 -60.64 33.28
N VAL A 11 -20.17 -60.36 32.78
CA VAL A 11 -21.18 -61.25 32.14
C VAL A 11 -22.07 -60.48 31.09
N ARG A 12 -22.97 -61.19 30.39
CA ARG A 12 -23.75 -60.86 29.15
C ARG A 12 -25.25 -61.25 29.39
N PRO A 13 -26.24 -61.27 28.43
CA PRO A 13 -26.42 -60.61 27.10
C PRO A 13 -27.89 -60.16 26.69
N LEU A 14 -28.07 -59.47 25.53
CA LEU A 14 -29.19 -59.61 24.50
C LEU A 14 -30.68 -59.21 24.84
N ARG A 15 -31.66 -58.83 23.95
CA ARG A 15 -31.72 -58.50 22.47
C ARG A 15 -33.01 -57.70 21.98
N PRO A 16 -33.78 -58.05 20.90
CA PRO A 16 -34.27 -57.19 19.76
C PRO A 16 -35.76 -56.69 19.91
N PRO A 17 -36.55 -56.22 18.88
CA PRO A 17 -36.41 -56.03 17.40
C PRO A 17 -36.95 -54.63 16.91
N PRO A 18 -37.50 -54.37 15.67
CA PRO A 18 -37.43 -55.01 14.33
C PRO A 18 -36.91 -54.04 13.20
N ALA A 19 -37.21 -54.30 11.91
CA ALA A 19 -36.71 -53.57 10.71
C ALA A 19 -37.80 -53.37 9.62
N ILE A 20 -37.54 -52.62 8.50
CA ILE A 20 -37.97 -52.92 7.09
C ILE A 20 -37.62 -51.83 6.00
N SER A 21 -37.28 -52.32 4.80
CA SER A 21 -37.25 -51.78 3.40
C SER A 21 -36.93 -50.31 2.99
N SER A 22 -35.88 -50.21 2.16
CA SER A 22 -35.72 -49.48 0.88
C SER A 22 -36.79 -48.52 0.30
N SER A 23 -36.34 -47.37 -0.23
CA SER A 23 -36.39 -47.07 -1.68
C SER A 23 -35.60 -45.78 -2.04
N TRP A 24 -35.03 -45.72 -3.25
CA TRP A 24 -34.44 -44.49 -3.82
C TRP A 24 -35.39 -43.91 -4.87
N VAL A 25 -35.89 -42.69 -4.67
CA VAL A 25 -36.70 -41.96 -5.66
C VAL A 25 -36.21 -40.52 -5.74
N ILE A 26 -35.79 -40.09 -6.93
CA ILE A 26 -35.44 -38.69 -7.20
C ILE A 26 -36.74 -37.90 -7.39
N ARG A 27 -36.90 -36.81 -6.64
CA ARG A 27 -37.85 -35.73 -6.97
C ARG A 27 -37.12 -34.41 -7.03
N ALA A 28 -37.31 -33.69 -8.13
CA ALA A 28 -36.87 -32.31 -8.27
C ALA A 28 -38.00 -31.33 -7.90
N GLY A 29 -37.63 -30.13 -7.47
CA GLY A 29 -38.56 -29.01 -7.25
C GLY A 29 -38.56 -28.49 -5.80
N GLY A 30 -38.31 -27.19 -5.63
CA GLY A 30 -38.37 -26.50 -4.33
C GLY A 30 -37.11 -25.69 -3.99
N MET A 31 -36.96 -24.50 -4.58
CA MET A 31 -35.92 -23.55 -4.15
C MET A 31 -36.32 -22.88 -2.83
N ALA A 32 -35.83 -23.41 -1.70
CA ALA A 32 -35.91 -22.73 -0.41
C ALA A 32 -34.93 -21.53 -0.38
N ALA A 33 -35.35 -20.41 0.21
CA ALA A 33 -34.54 -19.19 0.29
C ALA A 33 -33.29 -19.38 1.19
N PRO A 34 -32.14 -18.76 0.85
CA PRO A 34 -30.96 -18.83 1.69
C PRO A 34 -31.20 -18.13 3.04
N THR A 35 -30.98 -18.86 4.13
CA THR A 35 -31.03 -18.31 5.49
C THR A 35 -30.06 -17.15 5.65
N ALA A 36 -30.52 -16.04 6.23
CA ALA A 36 -29.73 -14.83 6.36
C ALA A 36 -28.45 -15.07 7.17
N ALA A 37 -27.29 -14.84 6.55
CA ALA A 37 -26.01 -14.90 7.23
C ALA A 37 -25.92 -13.76 8.25
N VAL A 38 -25.90 -14.09 9.54
CA VAL A 38 -25.71 -13.11 10.62
C VAL A 38 -24.33 -12.46 10.45
N ALA A 39 -24.33 -11.18 10.08
CA ALA A 39 -23.11 -10.40 9.99
C ALA A 39 -22.55 -10.17 11.39
N VAL A 40 -21.57 -10.99 11.80
CA VAL A 40 -20.81 -10.78 13.03
C VAL A 40 -20.16 -9.40 12.95
N ALA A 41 -20.63 -8.47 13.79
CA ALA A 41 -20.08 -7.14 13.86
C ALA A 41 -18.65 -7.22 14.38
N ALA A 42 -17.67 -7.05 13.48
CA ALA A 42 -16.27 -6.97 13.85
C ALA A 42 -16.08 -5.84 14.88
N SER A 43 -15.40 -6.16 15.99
CA SER A 43 -15.04 -5.16 16.99
C SER A 43 -14.26 -4.02 16.34
N PRO A 44 -14.50 -2.75 16.73
CA PRO A 44 -13.76 -1.63 16.16
C PRO A 44 -12.25 -1.82 16.45
N PRO A 45 -11.37 -1.65 15.44
CA PRO A 45 -9.95 -1.87 15.62
C PRO A 45 -9.36 -0.90 16.66
N PRO A 46 -8.26 -1.27 17.34
CA PRO A 46 -7.63 -0.45 18.36
C PRO A 46 -7.26 0.93 17.81
N ALA A 47 -7.90 1.96 18.36
CA ALA A 47 -7.88 3.30 17.80
C ALA A 47 -6.51 3.98 17.96
N SER A 48 -5.83 4.23 16.83
CA SER A 48 -4.48 4.81 16.78
C SER A 48 -4.50 6.29 17.17
N THR A 49 -3.50 6.73 17.94
CA THR A 49 -3.35 8.15 18.30
C THR A 49 -2.94 8.97 17.06
N PRO A 50 -3.30 10.27 16.96
CA PRO A 50 -2.94 11.09 15.80
C PRO A 50 -1.44 11.09 15.47
N LEU A 51 -0.58 11.12 16.50
CA LEU A 51 0.87 11.02 16.33
C LEU A 51 1.31 9.64 15.80
N SER A 52 0.76 8.55 16.35
CA SER A 52 1.04 7.20 15.85
C SER A 52 0.55 7.01 14.41
N SER A 53 -0.63 7.53 14.06
CA SER A 53 -1.14 7.55 12.69
C SER A 53 -0.23 8.36 11.75
N ALA A 54 0.26 9.52 12.17
CA ALA A 54 1.18 10.34 11.38
C ALA A 54 2.51 9.62 11.15
N VAL A 55 3.10 9.03 12.19
CA VAL A 55 4.35 8.26 12.10
C VAL A 55 4.17 6.98 11.26
N ASN A 56 3.05 6.27 11.39
CA ASN A 56 2.77 5.06 10.60
C ASN A 56 2.52 5.38 9.12
N LEU A 57 1.92 6.53 8.81
CA LEU A 57 1.74 7.03 7.45
C LEU A 57 3.06 7.52 6.86
N LEU A 58 3.85 8.29 7.62
CA LEU A 58 5.19 8.75 7.24
C LEU A 58 6.09 7.56 6.87
N ASN A 59 6.07 6.49 7.65
CA ASN A 59 6.83 5.24 7.39
C ASN A 59 6.18 4.30 6.35
N ASN A 60 5.02 4.66 5.76
CA ASN A 60 4.46 3.98 4.59
C ASN A 60 4.82 4.72 3.29
N VAL A 61 4.84 6.05 3.38
CA VAL A 61 5.27 6.99 2.33
C VAL A 61 6.80 6.89 2.15
N ILE A 62 7.58 7.20 3.18
CA ILE A 62 9.03 7.04 3.19
C ILE A 62 9.38 5.55 3.12
N GLY A 63 10.07 5.17 2.05
CA GLY A 63 10.50 3.82 1.75
C GLY A 63 11.36 3.82 0.49
N ALA A 64 11.40 2.69 -0.23
CA ALA A 64 12.30 2.47 -1.36
C ALA A 64 12.21 3.50 -2.53
N GLY A 65 11.15 4.31 -2.62
CA GLY A 65 11.09 5.41 -3.59
C GLY A 65 12.11 6.53 -3.32
N LEU A 66 12.59 6.67 -2.07
CA LEU A 66 13.57 7.68 -1.64
C LEU A 66 14.82 7.73 -2.54
N PHE A 67 15.30 6.56 -2.93
CA PHE A 67 16.56 6.39 -3.65
C PHE A 67 16.51 6.86 -5.11
N SER A 68 15.31 6.99 -5.67
CA SER A 68 15.05 7.57 -7.00
C SER A 68 14.72 9.08 -6.95
N MET A 69 14.67 9.71 -5.77
CA MET A 69 14.38 11.15 -5.66
C MET A 69 15.50 12.03 -6.26
N PRO A 70 16.80 11.69 -6.15
CA PRO A 70 17.86 12.35 -6.89
C PRO A 70 17.66 12.27 -8.42
N TRP A 71 17.37 11.08 -8.93
CA TRP A 71 17.08 10.87 -10.36
C TRP A 71 15.94 11.75 -10.85
N CYS A 72 14.88 11.90 -10.04
CA CYS A 72 13.73 12.74 -10.37
C CYS A 72 14.08 14.23 -10.55
N LEU A 73 15.05 14.76 -9.77
CA LEU A 73 15.59 16.11 -10.02
C LEU A 73 16.45 16.14 -11.28
N ALA A 74 17.28 15.12 -11.52
CA ALA A 74 18.12 15.00 -12.71
C ALA A 74 17.34 14.95 -14.03
N GLN A 75 16.11 14.38 -14.02
CA GLN A 75 15.22 14.40 -15.20
C GLN A 75 14.43 15.71 -15.35
N SER A 76 14.58 16.65 -14.42
CA SER A 76 13.79 17.88 -14.32
C SER A 76 14.75 19.09 -14.32
N SER A 77 14.90 19.73 -13.15
CA SER A 77 15.99 20.64 -12.78
C SER A 77 15.94 20.80 -11.25
N VAL A 78 16.90 21.49 -10.62
CA VAL A 78 16.81 21.81 -9.18
C VAL A 78 15.51 22.56 -8.85
N VAL A 79 15.24 23.67 -9.54
CA VAL A 79 14.04 24.52 -9.34
C VAL A 79 12.76 23.81 -9.79
N THR A 80 12.71 23.32 -11.04
CA THR A 80 11.51 22.67 -11.59
C THR A 80 11.14 21.41 -10.82
N GLY A 81 12.14 20.57 -10.51
CA GLY A 81 11.94 19.37 -9.71
C GLY A 81 11.39 19.72 -8.33
N SER A 82 11.96 20.72 -7.64
CA SER A 82 11.47 21.15 -6.32
C SER A 82 10.02 21.66 -6.36
N LEU A 83 9.65 22.42 -7.40
CA LEU A 83 8.26 22.87 -7.61
C LEU A 83 7.30 21.70 -7.90
N VAL A 84 7.73 20.73 -8.71
CA VAL A 84 6.97 19.49 -8.98
C VAL A 84 6.80 18.66 -7.70
N PHE A 85 7.85 18.51 -6.89
CA PHE A 85 7.79 17.86 -5.58
C PHE A 85 6.73 18.50 -4.67
N ALA A 86 6.73 19.83 -4.54
CA ALA A 86 5.76 20.56 -3.74
C ALA A 86 4.33 20.42 -4.28
N ALA A 87 4.14 20.54 -5.61
CA ALA A 87 2.85 20.40 -6.26
C ALA A 87 2.27 18.98 -6.12
N VAL A 88 3.07 17.94 -6.39
CA VAL A 88 2.66 16.53 -6.26
C VAL A 88 2.34 16.20 -4.80
N CYS A 89 3.11 16.71 -3.84
CA CYS A 89 2.82 16.59 -2.41
C CYS A 89 1.46 17.23 -2.05
N ALA A 90 1.21 18.46 -2.49
CA ALA A 90 -0.05 19.17 -2.23
C ALA A 90 -1.27 18.44 -2.83
N LEU A 91 -1.16 17.94 -4.06
CA LEU A 91 -2.21 17.16 -4.72
C LEU A 91 -2.45 15.81 -4.04
N ASN A 92 -1.39 15.13 -3.57
CA ASN A 92 -1.48 13.90 -2.78
C ASN A 92 -2.20 14.16 -1.44
N ALA A 93 -1.86 15.25 -0.73
CA ALA A 93 -2.49 15.65 0.52
C ALA A 93 -3.96 16.02 0.35
N TYR A 94 -4.30 16.77 -0.70
CA TYR A 94 -5.69 17.09 -1.05
C TYR A 94 -6.49 15.81 -1.35
N SER A 95 -5.92 14.86 -2.09
CA SER A 95 -6.54 13.56 -2.35
C SER A 95 -6.77 12.71 -1.09
N PHE A 96 -5.84 12.70 -0.13
CA PHE A 96 -6.06 12.05 1.17
C PHE A 96 -7.32 12.59 1.87
N VAL A 97 -7.49 13.92 1.91
CA VAL A 97 -8.69 14.56 2.47
C VAL A 97 -9.94 14.21 1.65
N LEU A 98 -9.82 14.09 0.32
CA LEU A 98 -10.92 13.74 -0.58
C LEU A 98 -11.38 12.29 -0.39
N LEU A 99 -10.45 11.34 -0.20
CA LEU A 99 -10.74 9.96 0.17
C LEU A 99 -11.42 9.84 1.53
N ALA A 100 -10.96 10.60 2.54
CA ALA A 100 -11.62 10.64 3.85
C ALA A 100 -13.06 11.17 3.76
N ARG A 101 -13.31 12.18 2.90
CA ARG A 101 -14.68 12.64 2.57
C ARG A 101 -15.51 11.53 1.90
N CYS A 102 -14.94 10.79 0.95
CA CYS A 102 -15.62 9.64 0.33
C CYS A 102 -16.01 8.57 1.37
N CYS A 103 -15.11 8.25 2.29
CA CYS A 103 -15.39 7.32 3.40
C CYS A 103 -16.54 7.82 4.29
N SER A 104 -16.53 9.12 4.60
CA SER A 104 -17.54 9.77 5.45
C SER A 104 -18.91 9.94 4.77
N LEU A 105 -18.96 10.05 3.44
CA LEU A 105 -20.19 10.11 2.66
C LEU A 105 -20.79 8.70 2.45
N ALA A 106 -19.95 7.73 2.06
CA ALA A 106 -20.40 6.36 1.77
C ALA A 106 -20.60 5.47 3.01
N GLY A 107 -20.15 5.92 4.20
CA GLY A 107 -20.14 5.13 5.44
C GLY A 107 -19.21 3.90 5.42
N ARG A 108 -18.27 3.84 4.47
CA ARG A 108 -17.51 2.64 4.09
C ARG A 108 -16.01 2.94 4.03
N TYR A 109 -15.19 1.92 4.29
CA TYR A 109 -13.75 2.07 4.54
C TYR A 109 -12.88 1.12 3.69
N SER A 110 -13.33 0.80 2.47
CA SER A 110 -12.57 0.03 1.47
C SER A 110 -12.81 0.64 0.07
N TYR A 111 -11.83 0.55 -0.84
CA TYR A 111 -12.01 1.03 -2.22
C TYR A 111 -13.15 0.28 -2.93
N LEU A 112 -13.24 -1.04 -2.74
CA LEU A 112 -14.31 -1.88 -3.25
C LEU A 112 -15.70 -1.36 -2.86
N ASP A 113 -15.90 -1.02 -1.59
CA ASP A 113 -17.22 -0.72 -1.05
C ASP A 113 -17.60 0.76 -1.18
N ILE A 114 -16.63 1.68 -1.15
CA ILE A 114 -16.82 3.10 -1.50
C ILE A 114 -17.13 3.21 -3.00
N GLY A 115 -16.37 2.52 -3.86
CA GLY A 115 -16.63 2.52 -5.31
C GLY A 115 -17.99 1.91 -5.67
N LYS A 116 -18.41 0.84 -4.99
CA LYS A 116 -19.78 0.29 -5.07
C LYS A 116 -20.86 1.34 -4.75
N ALA A 117 -20.65 2.19 -3.75
CA ALA A 117 -21.60 3.23 -3.35
C ALA A 117 -21.62 4.40 -4.35
N ALA A 118 -20.45 4.84 -4.81
CA ALA A 118 -20.30 6.00 -5.67
C ALA A 118 -20.81 5.74 -7.11
N LEU A 119 -20.34 4.66 -7.74
CA LEU A 119 -20.43 4.43 -9.19
C LEU A 119 -20.82 2.96 -9.52
N GLY A 120 -21.37 2.23 -8.55
CA GLY A 120 -21.87 0.87 -8.71
C GLY A 120 -20.80 -0.22 -8.71
N ALA A 121 -21.26 -1.48 -8.73
CA ALA A 121 -20.43 -2.65 -8.44
C ALA A 121 -19.22 -2.83 -9.37
N ARG A 122 -19.39 -2.56 -10.68
CA ARG A 122 -18.30 -2.65 -11.67
C ARG A 122 -17.16 -1.69 -11.36
N PHE A 123 -17.46 -0.46 -10.95
CA PHE A 123 -16.42 0.49 -10.55
C PHE A 123 -15.77 0.13 -9.21
N GLY A 124 -16.53 -0.37 -8.23
CA GLY A 124 -15.94 -0.89 -6.98
C GLY A 124 -14.88 -1.96 -7.24
N VAL A 125 -15.17 -2.90 -8.14
CA VAL A 125 -14.19 -3.92 -8.57
C VAL A 125 -12.98 -3.28 -9.26
N LEU A 126 -13.20 -2.35 -10.21
CA LEU A 126 -12.10 -1.65 -10.91
C LEU A 126 -11.20 -0.86 -9.95
N ALA A 127 -11.77 -0.11 -9.00
CA ALA A 127 -11.02 0.66 -8.02
C ALA A 127 -10.18 -0.23 -7.09
N GLN A 128 -10.75 -1.34 -6.60
CA GLN A 128 -10.02 -2.31 -5.78
C GLN A 128 -8.95 -3.06 -6.59
N ALA A 129 -9.22 -3.42 -7.84
CA ALA A 129 -8.23 -4.01 -8.74
C ALA A 129 -7.06 -3.04 -9.00
N THR A 130 -7.34 -1.74 -9.20
CA THR A 130 -6.31 -0.70 -9.33
C THR A 130 -5.42 -0.64 -8.08
N ALA A 131 -6.02 -0.65 -6.88
CA ALA A 131 -5.30 -0.66 -5.60
C ALA A 131 -4.42 -1.93 -5.45
N THR A 132 -4.94 -3.07 -5.89
CA THR A 132 -4.22 -4.36 -5.89
C THR A 132 -3.02 -4.32 -6.83
N LEU A 133 -3.18 -3.82 -8.05
CA LEU A 133 -2.13 -3.73 -9.06
C LEU A 133 -1.04 -2.71 -8.67
N TYR A 134 -1.40 -1.58 -8.06
CA TYR A 134 -0.43 -0.65 -7.49
C TYR A 134 0.43 -1.31 -6.39
N ALA A 135 -0.21 -1.99 -5.44
CA ALA A 135 0.49 -2.67 -4.36
C ALA A 135 1.35 -3.85 -4.88
N ALA A 136 0.87 -4.62 -5.87
CA ALA A 136 1.64 -5.66 -6.54
C ALA A 136 2.85 -5.08 -7.30
N GLY A 137 2.69 -3.94 -7.97
CA GLY A 137 3.79 -3.21 -8.60
C GLY A 137 4.88 -2.78 -7.62
N SER A 138 4.54 -2.50 -6.35
CA SER A 138 5.53 -2.25 -5.30
C SER A 138 6.27 -3.52 -4.86
N LEU A 139 5.64 -4.70 -4.89
CA LEU A 139 6.36 -5.98 -4.67
C LEU A 139 7.35 -6.25 -5.80
N VAL A 140 6.99 -5.95 -7.06
CA VAL A 140 7.93 -5.99 -8.18
C VAL A 140 9.06 -4.99 -8.00
N SER A 141 8.77 -3.73 -7.59
CA SER A 141 9.81 -2.73 -7.29
C SER A 141 10.80 -3.22 -6.23
N TYR A 142 10.31 -3.88 -5.18
CA TYR A 142 11.16 -4.46 -4.13
C TYR A 142 11.98 -5.67 -4.62
N ALA A 143 11.43 -6.48 -5.52
CA ALA A 143 12.14 -7.62 -6.12
C ALA A 143 13.27 -7.17 -7.07
N VAL A 144 13.03 -6.12 -7.88
CA VAL A 144 14.06 -5.47 -8.72
C VAL A 144 15.21 -4.96 -7.84
N LEU A 145 14.93 -4.07 -6.87
CA LEU A 145 15.95 -3.55 -5.93
C LEU A 145 16.69 -4.65 -5.16
N THR A 146 16.01 -5.74 -4.79
CA THR A 146 16.67 -6.90 -4.15
C THR A 146 17.68 -7.56 -5.08
N CYS A 147 17.35 -7.69 -6.38
CA CYS A 147 18.28 -8.21 -7.37
C CYS A 147 19.43 -7.23 -7.63
N ASP A 148 19.18 -5.92 -7.67
CA ASP A 148 20.20 -4.92 -8.01
C ASP A 148 21.18 -4.67 -6.84
N ILE A 149 20.69 -4.67 -5.59
CA ILE A 149 21.53 -4.65 -4.38
C ILE A 149 22.47 -5.86 -4.30
N LEU A 150 22.03 -7.04 -4.77
CA LEU A 150 22.79 -8.28 -4.66
C LEU A 150 23.67 -8.57 -5.90
N LEU A 151 23.17 -8.34 -7.11
CA LEU A 151 23.79 -8.70 -8.39
C LEU A 151 23.84 -7.54 -9.42
N GLY A 152 23.46 -6.32 -9.04
CA GLY A 152 23.47 -5.17 -9.95
C GLY A 152 24.83 -4.96 -10.59
N GLU A 153 24.84 -4.65 -11.89
CA GLU A 153 26.05 -4.69 -12.72
C GLU A 153 27.13 -3.71 -12.26
N ARG A 154 26.71 -2.59 -11.66
CA ARG A 154 27.58 -1.59 -11.07
C ARG A 154 28.03 -1.98 -9.65
N THR A 155 27.09 -2.42 -8.80
CA THR A 155 27.25 -2.34 -7.33
C THR A 155 26.76 -3.56 -6.51
N GLY A 156 26.50 -4.71 -7.14
CA GLY A 156 25.96 -5.89 -6.47
C GLY A 156 26.87 -6.47 -5.38
N ILE A 157 26.40 -6.51 -4.13
CA ILE A 157 27.16 -6.99 -2.96
C ILE A 157 27.58 -8.45 -3.13
N LEU A 158 26.67 -9.31 -3.59
CA LEU A 158 26.95 -10.74 -3.77
C LEU A 158 27.80 -10.99 -5.02
N ALA A 159 27.68 -10.17 -6.07
CA ALA A 159 28.56 -10.23 -7.23
C ALA A 159 30.02 -9.91 -6.87
N LEU A 160 30.27 -8.82 -6.10
CA LEU A 160 31.61 -8.49 -5.60
C LEU A 160 32.20 -9.59 -4.71
N LEU A 161 31.37 -10.27 -3.92
CA LEU A 161 31.78 -11.45 -3.14
C LEU A 161 32.07 -12.67 -4.03
N ALA A 162 31.26 -12.90 -5.06
CA ALA A 162 31.43 -13.99 -6.02
C ALA A 162 32.72 -13.84 -6.84
N GLU A 163 33.04 -12.62 -7.29
CA GLU A 163 34.29 -12.28 -7.97
C GLU A 163 35.50 -12.53 -7.06
N ARG A 164 35.47 -12.03 -5.82
CA ARG A 164 36.51 -12.27 -4.80
C ARG A 164 36.65 -13.73 -4.35
N ARG A 165 35.70 -14.61 -4.70
CA ARG A 165 35.69 -16.05 -4.35
C ARG A 165 35.74 -16.98 -5.56
N GLY A 166 35.76 -16.46 -6.78
CA GLY A 166 35.76 -17.27 -8.00
C GLY A 166 34.48 -18.11 -8.19
N TRP A 167 33.30 -17.54 -7.93
CA TRP A 167 32.00 -18.23 -8.08
C TRP A 167 31.34 -17.89 -9.44
N PRO A 168 31.53 -18.71 -10.50
CA PRO A 168 31.13 -18.34 -11.86
C PRO A 168 29.61 -18.28 -12.09
N PHE A 169 28.82 -18.90 -11.21
CA PHE A 169 27.35 -18.93 -11.30
C PHE A 169 26.66 -17.70 -10.68
N LEU A 170 27.44 -16.74 -10.14
CA LEU A 170 26.97 -15.48 -9.52
C LEU A 170 27.60 -14.24 -10.18
N GLN A 171 27.95 -14.34 -11.46
CA GLN A 171 28.45 -13.22 -12.26
C GLN A 171 27.37 -12.16 -12.52
N ARG A 172 27.80 -10.92 -12.75
CA ARG A 172 26.95 -9.74 -12.98
C ARG A 172 26.05 -9.89 -14.22
N GLY A 173 24.90 -9.22 -14.23
CA GLY A 173 24.00 -9.04 -15.39
C GLY A 173 23.21 -10.25 -15.86
N GLY A 174 23.73 -11.47 -15.75
CA GLY A 174 23.11 -12.67 -16.30
C GLY A 174 21.71 -12.97 -15.72
N LEU A 175 20.70 -13.11 -16.59
CA LEU A 175 19.31 -13.45 -16.19
C LEU A 175 19.25 -14.73 -15.34
N ALA A 176 20.09 -15.73 -15.63
CA ALA A 176 20.17 -16.95 -14.83
C ALA A 176 20.65 -16.68 -13.39
N ALA A 177 21.59 -15.75 -13.19
CA ALA A 177 22.04 -15.32 -11.87
C ALA A 177 20.97 -14.47 -11.17
N ARG A 178 20.33 -13.51 -11.88
CA ARG A 178 19.16 -12.75 -11.36
C ARG A 178 18.05 -13.70 -10.89
N LEU A 179 17.69 -14.71 -11.67
CA LEU A 179 16.74 -15.76 -11.27
C LEU A 179 17.21 -16.54 -10.04
N ALA A 180 18.45 -17.04 -10.04
CA ALA A 180 19.00 -17.84 -8.94
C ALA A 180 19.03 -17.07 -7.61
N VAL A 181 19.43 -15.80 -7.61
CA VAL A 181 19.46 -14.95 -6.41
C VAL A 181 18.08 -14.42 -6.05
N GLY A 182 17.28 -14.00 -7.03
CA GLY A 182 15.92 -13.52 -6.81
C GLY A 182 15.05 -14.56 -6.11
N PHE A 183 15.01 -15.79 -6.62
CA PHE A 183 14.31 -16.89 -5.95
C PHE A 183 15.06 -17.40 -4.72
N GLY A 184 16.40 -17.49 -4.76
CA GLY A 184 17.25 -17.90 -3.64
C GLY A 184 17.18 -16.96 -2.41
N PHE A 185 16.75 -15.72 -2.60
CA PHE A 185 16.43 -14.77 -1.52
C PHE A 185 14.94 -14.79 -1.17
N SER A 186 14.05 -14.76 -2.17
CA SER A 186 12.61 -14.66 -1.96
C SER A 186 12.00 -15.88 -1.27
N VAL A 187 12.48 -17.10 -1.58
CA VAL A 187 11.94 -18.35 -1.02
C VAL A 187 12.31 -18.55 0.45
N PRO A 188 13.58 -18.42 0.91
CA PRO A 188 13.91 -18.62 2.32
C PRO A 188 13.61 -17.41 3.24
N LEU A 189 13.51 -16.19 2.71
CA LEU A 189 13.31 -14.98 3.53
C LEU A 189 11.91 -14.36 3.35
N LEU A 190 11.54 -13.98 2.12
CA LEU A 190 10.31 -13.21 1.89
C LEU A 190 9.05 -14.06 2.02
N LEU A 191 9.06 -15.30 1.51
CA LEU A 191 7.93 -16.21 1.54
C LEU A 191 7.48 -16.63 2.96
N PRO A 192 8.35 -17.12 3.87
CA PRO A 192 7.90 -17.50 5.22
C PRO A 192 7.36 -16.30 6.02
N LEU A 193 7.99 -15.13 5.90
CA LEU A 193 7.47 -13.89 6.51
C LEU A 193 6.11 -13.48 5.92
N SER A 194 5.90 -13.69 4.62
CA SER A 194 4.64 -13.40 3.94
C SER A 194 3.55 -14.43 4.20
N LEU A 195 3.89 -15.68 4.57
CA LEU A 195 2.94 -16.71 4.99
C LEU A 195 2.31 -16.46 6.37
N LEU A 196 2.88 -15.55 7.17
CA LEU A 196 2.30 -15.13 8.43
C LEU A 196 0.90 -14.51 8.22
N ARG A 197 -0.01 -14.77 9.17
CA ARG A 197 -1.34 -14.15 9.22
C ARG A 197 -1.25 -12.74 9.78
N SER A 198 -0.75 -12.59 11.01
CA SER A 198 -0.46 -11.29 11.62
C SER A 198 1.01 -10.88 11.43
N LEU A 199 1.25 -9.58 11.31
CA LEU A 199 2.58 -8.98 11.16
C LEU A 199 2.98 -8.12 12.37
N ASP A 200 2.41 -8.42 13.55
CA ASP A 200 2.58 -7.66 14.79
C ASP A 200 4.04 -7.58 15.29
N SER A 201 4.87 -8.58 14.96
CA SER A 201 6.31 -8.57 15.25
C SER A 201 7.10 -7.59 14.37
N LEU A 202 6.61 -7.25 13.17
CA LEU A 202 7.29 -6.33 12.24
C LEU A 202 7.06 -4.84 12.60
N LYS A 203 6.55 -4.52 13.80
CA LYS A 203 6.41 -3.13 14.29
C LYS A 203 7.75 -2.40 14.39
N PHE A 204 8.85 -3.12 14.66
CA PHE A 204 10.19 -2.55 14.68
C PHE A 204 10.69 -2.05 13.31
N SER A 205 10.10 -2.49 12.19
CA SER A 205 10.60 -2.09 10.87
C SER A 205 10.43 -0.60 10.56
N SER A 206 9.53 0.10 11.24
CA SER A 206 9.34 1.55 11.05
C SER A 206 10.60 2.32 11.50
N TRP A 207 11.20 1.92 12.62
CA TRP A 207 12.47 2.50 13.08
C TRP A 207 13.64 2.12 12.18
N LEU A 208 13.68 0.88 11.70
CA LEU A 208 14.69 0.44 10.73
C LEU A 208 14.61 1.23 9.41
N ALA A 209 13.41 1.43 8.87
CA ALA A 209 13.17 2.21 7.65
C ALA A 209 13.61 3.67 7.81
N LEU A 210 13.33 4.28 8.97
CA LEU A 210 13.81 5.61 9.31
C LEU A 210 15.34 5.67 9.42
N ILE A 211 15.99 4.70 10.08
CA ILE A 211 17.47 4.65 10.19
C ILE A 211 18.12 4.50 8.81
N ALA A 212 17.63 3.59 7.96
CA ALA A 212 18.14 3.42 6.60
C ALA A 212 17.93 4.68 5.74
N THR A 213 16.79 5.37 5.91
CA THR A 213 16.49 6.65 5.25
C THR A 213 17.47 7.75 5.67
N LEU A 214 17.73 7.87 6.98
CA LEU A 214 18.68 8.85 7.50
C LEU A 214 20.12 8.54 7.07
N PHE A 215 20.50 7.27 6.97
CA PHE A 215 21.80 6.86 6.46
C PHE A 215 21.95 7.13 4.95
N ALA A 216 20.90 6.93 4.16
CA ALA A 216 20.87 7.29 2.75
C ALA A 216 21.03 8.80 2.52
N GLY A 217 20.39 9.64 3.35
CA GLY A 217 20.60 11.08 3.31
C GLY A 217 21.96 11.52 3.82
N PHE A 218 22.53 10.81 4.81
CA PHE A 218 23.88 11.06 5.29
C PHE A 218 24.93 10.77 4.21
N ILE A 219 24.85 9.63 3.50
CA ILE A 219 25.87 9.28 2.51
C ILE A 219 25.83 10.20 1.28
N THR A 220 24.65 10.61 0.79
CA THR A 220 24.55 11.59 -0.31
C THR A 220 24.99 12.99 0.12
N PHE A 221 24.72 13.40 1.36
CA PHE A 221 25.24 14.65 1.92
C PHE A 221 26.77 14.61 2.09
N TYR A 222 27.33 13.52 2.60
CA TYR A 222 28.76 13.36 2.82
C TYR A 222 29.54 13.36 1.50
N GLU A 223 29.01 12.72 0.45
CA GLU A 223 29.57 12.79 -0.90
C GLU A 223 29.63 14.23 -1.43
N LEU A 224 28.51 14.97 -1.34
CA LEU A 224 28.45 16.37 -1.75
C LEU A 224 29.42 17.26 -0.95
N ALA A 225 29.51 17.04 0.37
CA ALA A 225 30.29 17.89 1.27
C ALA A 225 31.80 17.59 1.26
N ALA A 226 32.23 16.36 1.01
CA ALA A 226 33.60 15.92 1.22
C ALA A 226 34.27 15.21 0.03
N ALA A 227 33.52 14.72 -0.97
CA ALA A 227 34.03 13.93 -2.10
C ALA A 227 35.09 12.85 -1.70
N PRO A 228 34.78 11.97 -0.73
CA PRO A 228 35.78 11.10 -0.09
C PRO A 228 36.38 10.05 -1.05
N ASP A 229 37.69 9.86 -1.00
CA ASP A 229 38.43 8.97 -1.91
C ASP A 229 37.82 7.55 -2.00
N GLY A 230 37.63 7.07 -3.23
CA GLY A 230 37.08 5.73 -3.51
C GLY A 230 35.58 5.57 -3.24
N SER A 231 34.84 6.65 -3.02
CA SER A 231 33.37 6.60 -2.89
C SER A 231 32.64 6.38 -4.21
N LEU A 232 33.15 6.93 -5.32
CA LEU A 232 32.52 6.91 -6.64
C LEU A 232 32.75 5.59 -7.39
N THR A 233 31.76 5.16 -8.17
CA THR A 233 31.95 4.12 -9.21
C THR A 233 33.09 4.49 -10.18
N PRO A 234 33.80 3.52 -10.79
CA PRO A 234 34.89 3.81 -11.72
C PRO A 234 34.54 4.75 -12.89
N ALA A 235 33.27 4.79 -13.35
CA ALA A 235 32.85 5.65 -14.45
C ALA A 235 32.68 7.12 -14.01
N GLU A 236 31.96 7.36 -12.92
CA GLU A 236 31.87 8.70 -12.30
C GLU A 236 33.23 9.17 -11.75
N ALA A 237 34.07 8.28 -11.22
CA ALA A 237 35.44 8.60 -10.80
C ALA A 237 36.33 9.06 -11.97
N ALA A 238 36.20 8.44 -13.15
CA ALA A 238 36.91 8.87 -14.36
C ALA A 238 36.41 10.22 -14.92
N THR A 239 35.20 10.64 -14.54
CA THR A 239 34.67 11.98 -14.85
C THR A 239 35.14 13.01 -13.82
N GLY A 240 35.19 12.63 -12.54
CA GLY A 240 35.62 13.46 -11.42
C GLY A 240 34.50 14.36 -10.89
N SER A 241 34.46 14.53 -9.56
CA SER A 241 33.33 15.14 -8.86
C SER A 241 32.96 16.55 -9.35
N ASP A 242 33.94 17.38 -9.72
CA ASP A 242 33.68 18.74 -10.21
C ASP A 242 33.05 18.76 -11.60
N GLN A 243 33.39 17.81 -12.49
CA GLN A 243 32.73 17.68 -13.79
C GLN A 243 31.31 17.14 -13.65
N LEU A 244 31.08 16.18 -12.74
CA LEU A 244 29.73 15.72 -12.39
C LEU A 244 28.87 16.88 -11.89
N ARG A 245 29.38 17.66 -10.94
CA ARG A 245 28.73 18.87 -10.39
C ARG A 245 28.45 19.93 -11.46
N ALA A 246 29.34 20.09 -12.43
CA ALA A 246 29.14 21.02 -13.56
C ALA A 246 27.94 20.67 -14.47
N THR A 247 27.44 19.43 -14.44
CA THR A 247 26.23 19.01 -15.20
C THR A 247 24.90 19.30 -14.49
N VAL A 248 24.92 19.93 -13.30
CA VAL A 248 23.70 20.30 -12.57
C VAL A 248 22.93 21.40 -13.29
N VAL A 249 21.69 21.10 -13.67
CA VAL A 249 20.76 22.05 -14.29
C VAL A 249 19.90 22.70 -13.20
N TRP A 250 20.17 23.97 -12.91
CA TRP A 250 19.44 24.73 -11.89
C TRP A 250 17.97 24.98 -12.27
N ALA A 251 17.73 25.62 -13.42
CA ALA A 251 16.39 25.97 -13.89
C ALA A 251 16.19 25.57 -15.36
N SER A 252 15.32 24.58 -15.60
CA SER A 252 14.86 24.17 -16.94
C SER A 252 13.55 23.37 -16.81
N PHE A 253 12.73 23.32 -17.85
CA PHE A 253 11.54 22.47 -17.91
C PHE A 253 11.64 21.46 -19.07
N PRO A 254 12.52 20.43 -18.96
CA PRO A 254 12.65 19.42 -20.00
C PRO A 254 11.43 18.50 -20.02
N LEU A 255 11.11 17.94 -21.19
CA LEU A 255 10.03 16.94 -21.35
C LEU A 255 10.25 15.71 -20.46
N ALA A 256 11.51 15.39 -20.14
CA ALA A 256 11.90 14.34 -19.20
C ALA A 256 11.30 14.50 -17.78
N THR A 257 10.87 15.71 -17.39
CA THR A 257 10.15 15.99 -16.13
C THR A 257 8.93 15.07 -15.98
N PHE A 258 8.25 14.73 -17.07
CA PHE A 258 7.10 13.82 -17.03
C PHE A 258 7.45 12.36 -16.76
N SER A 259 8.72 11.95 -16.87
CA SER A 259 9.18 10.65 -16.34
C SER A 259 9.46 10.68 -14.83
N ALA A 260 9.75 11.86 -14.26
CA ALA A 260 9.91 12.04 -12.81
C ALA A 260 8.56 12.15 -12.07
N VAL A 261 7.59 12.90 -12.61
CA VAL A 261 6.26 13.11 -11.97
C VAL A 261 5.59 11.82 -11.49
N PRO A 262 5.55 10.72 -12.26
CA PRO A 262 5.03 9.42 -11.81
C PRO A 262 5.77 8.83 -10.59
N ILE A 263 7.10 8.93 -10.55
CA ILE A 263 7.93 8.37 -9.47
C ILE A 263 7.78 9.20 -8.20
N ILE A 264 7.73 10.53 -8.33
CA ILE A 264 7.40 11.45 -7.23
C ILE A 264 5.99 11.15 -6.70
N ASN A 265 5.02 10.87 -7.57
CA ASN A 265 3.67 10.47 -7.15
C ASN A 265 3.67 9.11 -6.43
N VAL A 266 4.48 8.14 -6.87
CA VAL A 266 4.67 6.86 -6.15
C VAL A 266 5.25 7.09 -4.75
N ALA A 267 6.24 7.98 -4.62
CA ALA A 267 6.86 8.30 -3.35
C ALA A 267 5.85 8.89 -2.34
N PHE A 268 4.91 9.74 -2.78
CA PHE A 268 3.86 10.27 -1.89
C PHE A 268 2.61 9.37 -1.72
N CYS A 269 2.47 8.30 -2.51
CA CYS A 269 1.24 7.50 -2.58
C CYS A 269 1.18 6.37 -1.53
N ALA A 270 0.49 6.65 -0.44
CA ALA A 270 -0.02 5.68 0.54
C ALA A 270 -1.56 5.51 0.46
N HIS A 271 -2.18 6.02 -0.62
CA HIS A 271 -3.64 6.18 -0.77
C HIS A 271 -4.41 4.87 -0.75
N TYR A 272 -3.83 3.78 -1.25
CA TYR A 272 -4.39 2.43 -1.20
C TYR A 272 -4.75 1.98 0.23
N ASN A 273 -4.08 2.52 1.26
CA ASN A 273 -4.39 2.30 2.68
C ASN A 273 -5.21 3.44 3.33
N ALA A 274 -5.45 4.57 2.65
CA ALA A 274 -6.08 5.75 3.25
C ALA A 274 -7.46 5.52 3.87
N PRO A 275 -8.38 4.73 3.28
CA PRO A 275 -9.67 4.42 3.92
C PRO A 275 -9.51 3.71 5.27
N ARG A 276 -8.49 2.86 5.40
CA ARG A 276 -8.15 2.15 6.63
C ARG A 276 -7.53 3.09 7.67
N TYR A 277 -6.57 3.94 7.28
CA TYR A 277 -6.00 4.95 8.17
C TYR A 277 -7.04 5.94 8.71
N PHE A 278 -8.06 6.29 7.91
CA PHE A 278 -9.18 7.13 8.38
C PHE A 278 -10.14 6.38 9.33
N PHE A 279 -10.32 5.08 9.12
CA PHE A 279 -11.13 4.22 10.00
C PHE A 279 -10.50 4.02 11.39
N GLU A 280 -9.18 3.77 11.43
CA GLU A 280 -8.40 3.46 12.63
C GLU A 280 -8.01 4.71 13.48
N LEU A 281 -8.25 5.93 12.99
CA LEU A 281 -7.90 7.18 13.69
C LEU A 281 -8.78 7.44 14.93
N LYS A 282 -8.15 7.56 16.11
CA LYS A 282 -8.84 7.86 17.38
C LYS A 282 -9.62 9.17 17.31
N ALA A 283 -10.93 9.08 17.56
CA ALA A 283 -11.89 10.18 17.45
C ALA A 283 -11.76 10.92 16.10
N ARG A 284 -11.82 10.14 15.01
CA ARG A 284 -11.71 10.57 13.60
C ARG A 284 -12.58 11.78 13.27
N SER A 285 -12.01 12.71 12.51
CA SER A 285 -12.71 13.77 11.79
C SER A 285 -11.91 14.16 10.55
N ILE A 286 -12.55 14.76 9.55
CA ILE A 286 -11.87 15.18 8.31
C ILE A 286 -10.71 16.14 8.62
N SER A 287 -10.90 17.11 9.53
CA SER A 287 -9.86 18.07 9.91
C SER A 287 -8.69 17.42 10.66
N ARG A 288 -8.94 16.44 11.54
CA ARG A 288 -7.88 15.68 12.21
C ARG A 288 -7.10 14.81 11.24
N PHE A 289 -7.79 14.16 10.31
CA PHE A 289 -7.14 13.35 9.28
C PHE A 289 -6.29 14.24 8.34
N ALA A 290 -6.81 15.40 7.92
CA ALA A 290 -6.08 16.36 7.11
C ALA A 290 -4.79 16.86 7.79
N LEU A 291 -4.82 17.14 9.09
CA LEU A 291 -3.63 17.53 9.85
C LEU A 291 -2.61 16.38 9.95
N VAL A 292 -3.08 15.16 10.23
CA VAL A 292 -2.25 13.96 10.32
C VAL A 292 -1.60 13.59 8.98
N SER A 293 -2.37 13.60 7.88
CA SER A 293 -1.85 13.27 6.54
C SER A 293 -1.01 14.39 5.95
N GLY A 294 -1.42 15.66 6.13
CA GLY A 294 -0.66 16.82 5.69
C GLY A 294 0.69 16.92 6.39
N GLY A 295 0.75 16.71 7.71
CA GLY A 295 1.99 16.69 8.47
C GLY A 295 2.93 15.55 8.06
N ALA A 296 2.40 14.35 7.83
CA ALA A 296 3.18 13.21 7.34
C ALA A 296 3.75 13.44 5.93
N LEU A 297 2.93 13.96 5.00
CA LEU A 297 3.38 14.24 3.63
C LEU A 297 4.37 15.42 3.57
N LEU A 298 4.20 16.44 4.41
CA LEU A 298 5.19 17.53 4.54
C LEU A 298 6.53 17.01 5.10
N GLY A 299 6.48 16.12 6.10
CA GLY A 299 7.69 15.45 6.61
C GLY A 299 8.41 14.64 5.53
N ALA A 300 7.66 13.88 4.72
CA ALA A 300 8.21 13.16 3.58
C ALA A 300 8.78 14.10 2.50
N LEU A 301 8.11 15.21 2.19
CA LEU A 301 8.59 16.22 1.23
C LEU A 301 9.95 16.79 1.63
N LEU A 302 10.15 17.11 2.91
CA LEU A 302 11.43 17.60 3.42
C LEU A 302 12.55 16.56 3.29
N VAL A 303 12.26 15.29 3.55
CA VAL A 303 13.23 14.17 3.40
C VAL A 303 13.52 13.88 1.93
N TYR A 304 12.52 13.93 1.05
CA TYR A 304 12.71 13.70 -0.39
C TYR A 304 13.46 14.85 -1.07
N LEU A 305 13.22 16.10 -0.65
CA LEU A 305 14.01 17.22 -1.14
C LEU A 305 15.44 17.20 -0.58
N SER A 306 15.67 16.87 0.70
CA SER A 306 17.05 16.83 1.22
C SER A 306 17.90 15.73 0.57
N VAL A 307 17.39 14.50 0.48
CA VAL A 307 18.09 13.39 -0.20
C VAL A 307 18.16 13.63 -1.70
N GLY A 308 17.07 14.10 -2.32
CA GLY A 308 17.01 14.41 -3.74
C GLY A 308 18.03 15.47 -4.15
N MET A 309 18.09 16.60 -3.44
CA MET A 309 19.01 17.69 -3.71
C MET A 309 20.46 17.27 -3.43
N THR A 310 20.75 16.61 -2.30
CA THR A 310 22.13 16.18 -2.02
C THR A 310 22.65 15.18 -3.05
N GLY A 311 21.84 14.18 -3.43
CA GLY A 311 22.21 13.22 -4.48
C GLY A 311 22.39 13.86 -5.86
N TYR A 312 21.44 14.71 -6.30
CA TYR A 312 21.55 15.33 -7.63
C TYR A 312 22.69 16.35 -7.70
N LEU A 313 22.96 17.09 -6.62
CA LEU A 313 24.12 17.99 -6.56
C LEU A 313 25.45 17.24 -6.49
N ALA A 314 25.48 16.00 -5.98
CA ALA A 314 26.68 15.17 -5.98
C ALA A 314 27.01 14.59 -7.37
N PHE A 315 26.02 14.02 -8.06
CA PHE A 315 26.24 13.21 -9.28
C PHE A 315 25.80 13.88 -10.59
N GLY A 316 25.06 14.99 -10.53
CA GLY A 316 24.59 15.72 -11.72
C GLY A 316 23.79 14.83 -12.68
N SER A 317 24.04 14.92 -13.97
CA SER A 317 23.37 14.12 -15.00
C SER A 317 23.70 12.62 -14.95
N ALA A 318 24.73 12.20 -14.21
CA ALA A 318 25.09 10.80 -14.03
C ALA A 318 24.25 10.08 -12.96
N THR A 319 23.39 10.81 -12.23
CA THR A 319 22.53 10.26 -11.16
C THR A 319 21.73 9.05 -11.64
N ALA A 320 21.92 7.90 -11.00
CA ALA A 320 21.31 6.61 -11.34
C ALA A 320 19.87 6.47 -10.79
N GLY A 321 19.14 5.44 -11.25
CA GLY A 321 17.74 5.19 -10.87
C GLY A 321 17.56 4.82 -9.38
N ASP A 322 18.57 4.17 -8.80
CA ASP A 322 18.87 4.14 -7.37
C ASP A 322 20.19 4.87 -7.16
N VAL A 323 20.20 5.95 -6.37
CA VAL A 323 21.40 6.74 -6.06
C VAL A 323 22.53 5.93 -5.40
N LEU A 324 22.23 4.76 -4.81
CA LEU A 324 23.25 3.84 -4.27
C LEU A 324 24.07 3.14 -5.37
N GLU A 325 23.67 3.21 -6.65
CA GLU A 325 24.47 2.70 -7.78
C GLU A 325 25.60 3.64 -8.23
N ASN A 326 25.56 4.93 -7.86
CA ASN A 326 26.63 5.87 -8.19
C ASN A 326 27.88 5.70 -7.29
N PHE A 327 27.69 5.12 -6.11
CA PHE A 327 28.79 4.79 -5.19
C PHE A 327 29.49 3.49 -5.58
N ALA A 328 30.78 3.33 -5.31
CA ALA A 328 31.53 2.11 -5.62
C ALA A 328 30.95 0.85 -4.94
N ASP A 329 31.19 -0.31 -5.54
CA ASP A 329 30.74 -1.61 -5.01
C ASP A 329 31.39 -1.96 -3.67
N ALA A 330 32.67 -1.62 -3.49
CA ALA A 330 33.47 -1.91 -2.31
C ALA A 330 33.44 -0.80 -1.23
N TYR A 331 32.83 0.36 -1.47
CA TYR A 331 32.86 1.49 -0.53
C TYR A 331 32.07 1.18 0.75
N PRO A 332 32.69 1.17 1.95
CA PRO A 332 32.07 0.59 3.16
C PRO A 332 30.73 1.22 3.57
N LEU A 333 30.59 2.55 3.44
CA LEU A 333 29.32 3.22 3.77
C LEU A 333 28.21 2.85 2.77
N ALA A 334 28.53 2.70 1.48
CA ALA A 334 27.55 2.34 0.46
C ALA A 334 27.14 0.87 0.57
N VAL A 335 28.07 -0.04 0.86
CA VAL A 335 27.75 -1.44 1.22
C VAL A 335 26.84 -1.49 2.45
N GLY A 336 27.12 -0.66 3.48
CA GLY A 336 26.27 -0.51 4.65
C GLY A 336 24.86 0.02 4.30
N ALA A 337 24.74 1.04 3.46
CA ALA A 337 23.48 1.64 3.06
C ALA A 337 22.61 0.67 2.23
N ARG A 338 23.22 -0.01 1.24
CA ARG A 338 22.59 -1.08 0.46
C ARG A 338 22.13 -2.24 1.35
N GLY A 339 22.96 -2.64 2.32
CA GLY A 339 22.62 -3.64 3.33
C GLY A 339 21.44 -3.22 4.21
N ALA A 340 21.42 -1.98 4.71
CA ALA A 340 20.31 -1.44 5.49
C ALA A 340 19.00 -1.40 4.68
N LEU A 341 19.07 -0.97 3.41
CA LEU A 341 17.95 -1.01 2.48
C LEU A 341 17.42 -2.44 2.27
N LEU A 342 18.30 -3.43 2.14
CA LEU A 342 17.90 -4.84 1.99
C LEU A 342 17.07 -5.35 3.19
N VAL A 343 17.46 -5.01 4.44
CA VAL A 343 16.68 -5.40 5.63
C VAL A 343 15.35 -4.64 5.70
N VAL A 344 15.29 -3.40 5.20
CA VAL A 344 14.03 -2.65 5.04
C VAL A 344 13.11 -3.32 4.02
N LEU A 345 13.64 -3.73 2.86
CA LEU A 345 12.87 -4.45 1.83
C LEU A 345 12.28 -5.74 2.39
N VAL A 346 13.08 -6.57 3.07
CA VAL A 346 12.63 -7.80 3.77
C VAL A 346 11.50 -7.52 4.77
N SER A 347 11.52 -6.36 5.43
CA SER A 347 10.55 -6.00 6.46
C SER A 347 9.28 -5.30 5.92
N CYS A 348 9.36 -4.66 4.76
CA CYS A 348 8.25 -3.96 4.12
C CYS A 348 7.48 -4.84 3.14
N TYR A 349 8.17 -5.78 2.48
CA TYR A 349 7.58 -6.68 1.49
C TYR A 349 6.38 -7.50 2.04
N PRO A 350 6.45 -8.16 3.21
CA PRO A 350 5.29 -8.89 3.77
C PRO A 350 4.08 -8.00 4.06
N LYS A 351 4.30 -6.72 4.43
CA LYS A 351 3.23 -5.76 4.75
C LYS A 351 2.45 -5.36 3.49
N VAL A 352 3.16 -5.10 2.39
CA VAL A 352 2.54 -4.82 1.08
C VAL A 352 1.87 -6.09 0.55
N GLN A 353 2.52 -7.26 0.67
CA GLN A 353 1.95 -8.53 0.22
C GLN A 353 0.67 -8.90 0.97
N HIS A 354 0.57 -8.64 2.28
CA HIS A 354 -0.67 -8.84 3.01
C HIS A 354 -1.82 -8.00 2.43
N SER A 355 -1.56 -6.76 2.00
CA SER A 355 -2.57 -5.89 1.37
C SER A 355 -3.00 -6.40 -0.02
N VAL A 356 -2.03 -6.88 -0.83
CA VAL A 356 -2.31 -7.54 -2.12
C VAL A 356 -3.14 -8.81 -1.92
N ARG A 357 -2.74 -9.68 -0.99
CA ARG A 357 -3.43 -10.94 -0.66
C ARG A 357 -4.87 -10.71 -0.22
N ASP A 358 -5.08 -9.77 0.71
CA ASP A 358 -6.42 -9.46 1.20
C ASP A 358 -7.31 -8.89 0.09
N SER A 359 -6.75 -8.04 -0.78
CA SER A 359 -7.47 -7.47 -1.92
C SER A 359 -7.85 -8.53 -2.96
N LEU A 360 -6.94 -9.46 -3.29
CA LEU A 360 -7.21 -10.58 -4.19
C LEU A 360 -8.29 -11.52 -3.62
N LEU A 361 -8.22 -11.86 -2.33
CA LEU A 361 -9.25 -12.68 -1.68
C LEU A 361 -10.63 -11.99 -1.73
N ARG A 362 -10.71 -10.68 -1.45
CA ARG A 362 -11.97 -9.90 -1.57
C ARG A 362 -12.49 -9.85 -2.99
N LEU A 363 -11.62 -9.65 -3.99
CA LEU A 363 -11.99 -9.61 -5.41
C LEU A 363 -12.54 -10.95 -5.89
N CYS A 364 -11.84 -12.06 -5.62
CA CYS A 364 -12.24 -13.39 -6.08
C CYS A 364 -13.45 -13.96 -5.33
N THR A 365 -13.72 -13.52 -4.09
CA THR A 365 -14.79 -14.09 -3.25
C THR A 365 -15.96 -13.14 -2.97
N GLY A 366 -15.95 -11.92 -3.51
CA GLY A 366 -17.00 -10.92 -3.25
C GLY A 366 -17.04 -10.46 -1.80
N SER A 367 -15.87 -10.22 -1.20
CA SER A 367 -15.67 -9.92 0.24
C SER A 367 -16.04 -11.04 1.23
N ARG A 368 -16.29 -12.28 0.78
CA ARG A 368 -16.65 -13.40 1.67
C ARG A 368 -15.46 -13.95 2.47
N LEU A 369 -14.23 -13.88 1.94
CA LEU A 369 -13.01 -14.23 2.65
C LEU A 369 -12.07 -13.02 2.76
N THR A 370 -11.57 -12.81 3.97
CA THR A 370 -10.39 -11.98 4.27
C THR A 370 -9.18 -12.87 4.53
N THR A 371 -8.00 -12.28 4.64
CA THR A 371 -6.75 -12.96 4.98
C THR A 371 -6.84 -13.71 6.31
N ASP A 372 -7.47 -13.11 7.32
CA ASP A 372 -7.60 -13.70 8.66
C ASP A 372 -8.51 -14.93 8.66
N ALA A 373 -9.60 -14.88 7.88
CA ALA A 373 -10.60 -15.94 7.78
C ALA A 373 -10.27 -17.05 6.75
N ALA A 374 -9.29 -16.84 5.87
CA ALA A 374 -8.97 -17.78 4.81
C ALA A 374 -8.41 -19.12 5.36
N PRO A 375 -8.86 -20.29 4.83
CA PRO A 375 -8.22 -21.57 5.10
C PRO A 375 -6.76 -21.58 4.60
N CYS A 376 -5.87 -22.30 5.29
CA CYS A 376 -4.45 -22.37 4.90
C CYS A 376 -4.25 -22.89 3.46
N GLY A 377 -5.09 -23.86 3.02
CA GLY A 377 -5.07 -24.37 1.65
C GLY A 377 -5.46 -23.36 0.55
N THR A 378 -6.09 -22.23 0.91
CA THR A 378 -6.35 -21.11 0.00
C THR A 378 -5.33 -19.99 0.18
N LEU A 379 -4.96 -19.69 1.42
CA LEU A 379 -4.01 -18.63 1.77
C LEU A 379 -2.60 -18.92 1.26
N ALA A 380 -2.11 -20.15 1.40
CA ALA A 380 -0.76 -20.54 1.01
C ALA A 380 -0.50 -20.42 -0.51
N PRO A 381 -1.29 -21.03 -1.43
CA PRO A 381 -1.03 -20.92 -2.86
C PRO A 381 -1.18 -19.48 -3.39
N VAL A 382 -2.10 -18.68 -2.85
CA VAL A 382 -2.19 -17.24 -3.19
C VAL A 382 -0.92 -16.51 -2.73
N THR A 383 -0.41 -16.81 -1.52
CA THR A 383 0.83 -16.21 -1.01
C THR A 383 2.05 -16.60 -1.83
N VAL A 384 2.18 -17.89 -2.19
CA VAL A 384 3.26 -18.40 -3.05
C VAL A 384 3.18 -17.78 -4.45
N GLY A 385 2.00 -17.71 -5.05
CA GLY A 385 1.78 -17.13 -6.38
C GLY A 385 2.14 -15.65 -6.44
N ILE A 386 1.79 -14.87 -5.41
CA ILE A 386 2.20 -13.45 -5.32
C ILE A 386 3.73 -13.32 -5.27
N VAL A 387 4.42 -14.12 -4.44
CA VAL A 387 5.89 -14.09 -4.36
C VAL A 387 6.49 -14.49 -5.70
N ALA A 388 6.11 -15.65 -6.25
CA ALA A 388 6.68 -16.16 -7.49
C ALA A 388 6.52 -15.21 -8.67
N CYS A 389 5.34 -14.59 -8.84
CA CYS A 389 5.10 -13.61 -9.90
C CYS A 389 5.88 -12.31 -9.67
N ALA A 390 5.93 -11.80 -8.44
CA ALA A 390 6.67 -10.57 -8.13
C ALA A 390 8.19 -10.75 -8.29
N THR A 391 8.73 -11.88 -7.83
CA THR A 391 10.13 -12.26 -8.02
C THR A 391 10.44 -12.46 -9.50
N LEU A 392 9.65 -13.24 -10.25
CA LEU A 392 9.89 -13.46 -11.68
C LEU A 392 9.95 -12.14 -12.47
N LEU A 393 8.95 -11.27 -12.30
CA LEU A 393 8.94 -9.95 -12.94
C LEU A 393 10.13 -9.08 -12.50
N GLY A 394 10.49 -9.12 -11.21
CA GLY A 394 11.64 -8.38 -10.68
C GLY A 394 13.01 -8.91 -11.12
N THR A 395 13.11 -10.17 -11.53
CA THR A 395 14.35 -10.73 -12.10
C THR A 395 14.52 -10.41 -13.59
N VAL A 396 13.41 -10.21 -14.31
CA VAL A 396 13.38 -9.87 -15.74
C VAL A 396 13.58 -8.37 -15.99
N VAL A 397 13.15 -7.50 -15.06
CA VAL A 397 13.42 -6.07 -15.14
C VAL A 397 14.71 -5.72 -14.39
N ASP A 398 15.50 -4.86 -15.02
CA ASP A 398 16.85 -4.40 -14.66
C ASP A 398 16.88 -2.95 -14.11
N ARG A 399 15.78 -2.20 -14.29
CA ARG A 399 15.69 -0.77 -13.99
C ARG A 399 14.52 -0.45 -13.08
N VAL A 400 14.81 -0.13 -11.81
CA VAL A 400 13.78 0.17 -10.80
C VAL A 400 12.92 1.37 -11.17
N GLU A 401 13.52 2.43 -11.72
CA GLU A 401 12.85 3.69 -12.02
C GLU A 401 11.81 3.52 -13.13
N VAL A 402 12.02 2.58 -14.07
CA VAL A 402 11.04 2.17 -15.08
C VAL A 402 9.80 1.55 -14.43
N VAL A 403 9.97 0.63 -13.46
CA VAL A 403 8.85 0.02 -12.73
C VAL A 403 8.09 1.06 -11.91
N LEU A 404 8.82 1.97 -11.25
CA LEU A 404 8.21 3.07 -10.50
C LEU A 404 7.44 4.03 -11.43
N ALA A 405 7.98 4.34 -12.60
CA ALA A 405 7.35 5.23 -13.57
C ALA A 405 6.02 4.66 -14.10
N TYR A 406 6.01 3.42 -14.62
CA TYR A 406 4.77 2.79 -15.09
C TYR A 406 3.74 2.59 -13.97
N LYS A 407 4.18 2.15 -12.77
CA LYS A 407 3.31 2.00 -11.59
C LYS A 407 2.66 3.33 -11.20
N GLY A 408 3.42 4.42 -11.22
CA GLY A 408 2.96 5.76 -10.89
C GLY A 408 2.03 6.36 -11.94
N ALA A 409 2.40 6.25 -13.22
CA ALA A 409 1.70 6.89 -14.32
C ALA A 409 0.34 6.23 -14.58
N ILE A 410 0.26 4.90 -14.46
CA ILE A 410 -0.97 4.13 -14.66
C ILE A 410 -1.74 4.05 -13.33
N PHE A 411 -1.31 3.20 -12.41
CA PHE A 411 -2.10 2.89 -11.21
C PHE A 411 -2.08 4.01 -10.15
N GLY A 412 -0.94 4.71 -10.01
CA GLY A 412 -0.82 5.87 -9.13
C GLY A 412 -1.74 7.02 -9.53
N SER A 413 -1.73 7.43 -10.79
CA SER A 413 -2.63 8.47 -11.32
C SER A 413 -4.11 8.13 -11.12
N LEU A 414 -4.48 6.86 -11.34
CA LEU A 414 -5.83 6.38 -11.09
C LEU A 414 -6.20 6.43 -9.59
N LEU A 415 -5.34 5.95 -8.68
CA LEU A 415 -5.65 5.87 -7.24
C LEU A 415 -5.57 7.19 -6.48
N VAL A 416 -4.64 8.06 -6.86
CA VAL A 416 -4.36 9.32 -6.18
C VAL A 416 -5.20 10.45 -6.77
N TYR A 417 -5.41 10.49 -8.09
CA TYR A 417 -6.01 11.67 -8.71
C TYR A 417 -7.43 11.38 -9.23
N ILE A 418 -7.59 10.36 -10.07
CA ILE A 418 -8.82 10.15 -10.85
C ILE A 418 -9.92 9.51 -9.99
N TRP A 419 -9.68 8.36 -9.35
CA TRP A 419 -10.68 7.64 -8.54
C TRP A 419 -11.18 8.46 -7.32
N PRO A 420 -10.34 9.19 -6.56
CA PRO A 420 -10.82 10.02 -5.45
C PRO A 420 -11.73 11.16 -5.90
N ALA A 421 -11.38 11.84 -7.00
CA ALA A 421 -12.22 12.87 -7.60
C ALA A 421 -13.58 12.29 -8.04
N MET A 422 -13.55 11.18 -8.77
CA MET A 422 -14.76 10.53 -9.30
C MET A 422 -15.68 9.99 -8.21
N MET A 423 -15.13 9.34 -7.18
CA MET A 423 -15.92 8.88 -6.04
C MET A 423 -16.56 10.05 -5.28
N HIS A 424 -15.81 11.12 -5.03
CA HIS A 424 -16.33 12.28 -4.30
C HIS A 424 -17.48 12.95 -5.04
N THR A 425 -17.28 13.32 -6.31
CA THR A 425 -18.32 14.01 -7.09
C THR A 425 -19.56 13.14 -7.26
N ALA A 426 -19.40 11.85 -7.56
CA ALA A 426 -20.53 10.92 -7.66
C ALA A 426 -21.34 10.82 -6.36
N LEU A 427 -20.68 10.72 -5.20
CA LEU A 427 -21.36 10.69 -3.89
C LEU A 427 -22.03 12.03 -3.55
N THR A 428 -21.45 13.19 -3.93
CA THR A 428 -22.08 14.49 -3.67
C THR A 428 -23.32 14.78 -4.54
N LEU A 429 -23.44 14.11 -5.68
CA LEU A 429 -24.57 14.20 -6.61
C LEU A 429 -25.77 13.32 -6.21
N GLN A 430 -25.58 12.29 -5.38
CA GLN A 430 -26.67 11.44 -4.88
C GLN A 430 -27.50 12.20 -3.82
N PRO A 431 -28.83 12.40 -4.00
CA PRO A 431 -29.61 13.26 -3.09
C PRO A 431 -29.76 12.74 -1.66
N GLY A 432 -29.97 11.42 -1.47
CA GLY A 432 -30.47 10.86 -0.20
C GLY A 432 -29.44 10.60 0.92
N GLN A 433 -28.17 10.32 0.61
CA GLN A 433 -27.22 9.79 1.62
C GLN A 433 -26.72 10.81 2.67
N ARG A 434 -27.18 12.07 2.62
CA ARG A 434 -26.69 13.17 3.48
C ARG A 434 -27.07 13.03 4.97
N ALA A 435 -28.03 12.17 5.33
CA ALA A 435 -28.58 12.09 6.69
C ALA A 435 -27.77 11.24 7.68
N GLY A 436 -26.93 10.30 7.22
CA GLY A 436 -26.39 9.22 8.08
C GLY A 436 -25.25 9.59 9.03
N GLY A 437 -24.54 10.70 8.82
CA GLY A 437 -23.27 11.00 9.50
C GLY A 437 -23.26 12.19 10.47
N GLY A 438 -24.39 12.89 10.65
CA GLY A 438 -24.41 14.28 11.16
C GLY A 438 -25.14 14.54 12.47
N ALA A 439 -25.65 13.53 13.17
CA ALA A 439 -26.56 13.70 14.31
C ALA A 439 -25.86 13.90 15.69
N ASN A 440 -24.86 14.79 15.77
CA ASN A 440 -24.24 15.13 17.07
C ASN A 440 -25.14 16.07 17.88
N LYS A 441 -26.19 15.52 18.52
CA LYS A 441 -27.07 16.28 19.43
C LYS A 441 -26.25 16.87 20.58
N ARG A 442 -26.38 18.18 20.82
CA ARG A 442 -25.72 18.90 21.91
C ARG A 442 -26.13 18.31 23.27
N GLN A 443 -25.22 17.56 23.91
CA GLN A 443 -25.31 17.29 25.34
C GLN A 443 -24.72 18.47 26.13
N ASN A 444 -25.51 19.53 26.28
CA ASN A 444 -25.33 20.45 27.41
C ASN A 444 -25.94 19.75 28.64
N GLY A 445 -25.14 18.94 29.34
CA GLY A 445 -25.50 18.28 30.59
C GLY A 445 -24.38 18.48 31.59
N ILE A 446 -24.69 19.10 32.72
CA ILE A 446 -23.70 19.44 33.76
C ILE A 446 -23.24 18.14 34.45
N VAL A 447 -21.94 17.87 34.43
CA VAL A 447 -21.35 16.71 35.14
C VAL A 447 -21.00 17.12 36.57
N THR A 448 -22.00 17.09 37.45
CA THR A 448 -21.77 17.03 38.90
C THR A 448 -21.67 15.56 39.33
N SER A 449 -20.47 15.14 39.72
CA SER A 449 -20.27 13.92 40.53
C SER A 449 -20.94 14.09 41.89
N PRO A 450 -21.53 13.03 42.48
CA PRO A 450 -20.88 12.51 43.68
C PRO A 450 -20.97 10.98 43.91
N PHE A 451 -20.02 10.49 44.72
CA PHE A 451 -20.11 9.38 45.69
C PHE A 451 -20.44 7.91 45.28
N LEU A 452 -19.38 7.07 45.29
CA LEU A 452 -19.05 6.06 46.33
C LEU A 452 -20.07 5.02 46.86
N LEU A 453 -19.53 3.81 47.12
CA LEU A 453 -20.08 2.66 47.91
C LEU A 453 -20.99 1.66 47.11
N PRO A 454 -21.23 0.41 47.59
CA PRO A 454 -20.44 -0.73 47.09
C PRO A 454 -21.28 -1.98 46.72
N ALA A 455 -20.62 -3.11 46.44
CA ALA A 455 -21.27 -4.35 46.03
C ALA A 455 -21.86 -5.17 47.21
N ASN A 456 -23.12 -5.61 47.07
CA ASN A 456 -23.60 -6.98 47.33
C ASN A 456 -25.13 -7.07 47.18
N GLY A 457 -25.65 -8.29 47.09
CA GLY A 457 -27.09 -8.59 47.13
C GLY A 457 -27.67 -9.01 45.79
N ALA A 458 -28.56 -10.01 45.82
CA ALA A 458 -29.34 -10.44 44.68
C ALA A 458 -30.81 -10.12 44.94
N GLU A 459 -31.55 -9.81 43.88
CA GLU A 459 -32.97 -10.15 43.82
C GLU A 459 -33.41 -10.39 42.37
N ARG A 460 -34.59 -10.98 42.20
CA ARG A 460 -35.16 -11.42 40.93
C ARG A 460 -36.53 -10.77 40.71
N GLU A 461 -36.98 -10.86 39.45
CA GLU A 461 -38.35 -10.57 38.99
C GLU A 461 -38.75 -9.09 38.98
N LEU A 462 -39.79 -8.80 38.19
CA LEU A 462 -40.24 -7.47 37.73
C LEU A 462 -39.22 -6.78 36.76
N THR A 463 -39.56 -6.48 35.49
CA THR A 463 -40.82 -6.67 34.77
C THR A 463 -40.58 -6.82 33.26
N GLU A 464 -41.43 -7.57 32.55
CA GLU A 464 -41.46 -7.64 31.08
C GLU A 464 -42.00 -6.35 30.46
N GLN A 465 -41.18 -5.29 30.34
CA GLN A 465 -41.64 -4.01 29.77
C GLN A 465 -40.57 -3.23 28.97
N ALA A 466 -39.86 -3.94 28.08
CA ALA A 466 -38.91 -3.34 27.13
C ALA A 466 -39.06 -3.85 25.67
N CYS A 467 -40.17 -4.49 25.32
CA CYS A 467 -40.48 -4.92 23.94
C CYS A 467 -41.52 -3.98 23.31
N GLY A 468 -41.10 -2.74 23.04
CA GLY A 468 -41.99 -1.68 22.55
C GLY A 468 -41.22 -0.58 21.84
N CYS A 469 -40.96 -0.78 20.54
CA CYS A 469 -40.58 0.29 19.61
C CYS A 469 -41.40 0.08 18.33
N ASP A 470 -42.14 1.11 17.93
CA ASP A 470 -43.22 0.99 16.96
C ASP A 470 -42.78 0.61 15.54
N ARG A 471 -43.71 -0.05 14.83
CA ARG A 471 -43.63 -0.28 13.38
C ARG A 471 -43.91 1.01 12.60
N ALA A 472 -43.16 2.07 12.86
CA ALA A 472 -43.03 3.21 11.95
C ALA A 472 -42.14 2.80 10.78
N GLY A 473 -42.73 2.13 9.79
CA GLY A 473 -42.05 1.68 8.57
C GLY A 473 -41.65 2.86 7.68
N VAL A 474 -40.57 3.55 8.04
CA VAL A 474 -39.86 4.46 7.13
C VAL A 474 -39.48 3.63 5.89
N PRO A 475 -39.94 4.00 4.68
CA PRO A 475 -39.50 3.31 3.48
C PRO A 475 -37.97 3.36 3.40
N LEU A 476 -37.33 2.23 3.11
CA LEU A 476 -35.94 2.25 2.65
C LEU A 476 -35.95 2.92 1.28
N GLU A 477 -35.79 4.24 1.28
CA GLU A 477 -35.80 5.09 0.08
C GLU A 477 -34.87 4.47 -0.95
N GLU A 478 -35.45 4.01 -2.06
CA GLU A 478 -34.79 3.07 -2.96
C GLU A 478 -33.55 3.75 -3.57
N ALA A 479 -32.38 3.29 -3.11
CA ALA A 479 -31.16 4.08 -3.19
C ALA A 479 -30.85 4.49 -4.64
N SER A 480 -31.03 5.78 -4.92
CA SER A 480 -31.03 6.35 -6.28
C SER A 480 -29.88 5.78 -7.11
N PRO A 481 -30.14 5.22 -8.31
CA PRO A 481 -29.14 4.45 -9.05
C PRO A 481 -27.88 5.27 -9.27
N PRO A 482 -26.68 4.68 -9.08
CA PRO A 482 -25.43 5.42 -9.07
C PRO A 482 -25.22 6.16 -10.40
N PRO A 483 -24.81 7.45 -10.37
CA PRO A 483 -24.80 8.30 -11.55
C PRO A 483 -23.86 7.77 -12.63
N ALA A 484 -24.29 7.86 -13.89
CA ALA A 484 -23.48 7.45 -15.02
C ALA A 484 -22.16 8.24 -15.10
N TRP A 485 -21.09 7.55 -15.52
CA TRP A 485 -19.71 8.08 -15.57
C TRP A 485 -19.61 9.44 -16.27
N GLY A 486 -20.22 9.58 -17.44
CA GLY A 486 -20.23 10.83 -18.22
C GLY A 486 -20.95 11.98 -17.51
N THR A 487 -21.97 11.70 -16.69
CA THR A 487 -22.65 12.70 -15.87
C THR A 487 -21.73 13.22 -14.76
N VAL A 488 -20.97 12.33 -14.12
CA VAL A 488 -20.02 12.69 -13.05
C VAL A 488 -18.85 13.50 -13.60
N VAL A 489 -18.27 13.10 -14.74
CA VAL A 489 -17.20 13.85 -15.41
C VAL A 489 -17.71 15.21 -15.91
N ARG A 490 -18.91 15.27 -16.51
CA ARG A 490 -19.53 16.54 -16.92
C ARG A 490 -19.73 17.46 -15.71
N ALA A 491 -20.29 16.95 -14.61
CA ALA A 491 -20.52 17.74 -13.41
C ALA A 491 -19.23 18.34 -12.81
N MET A 492 -18.10 17.61 -12.86
CA MET A 492 -16.80 18.19 -12.48
C MET A 492 -16.41 19.38 -13.36
N LEU A 493 -16.52 19.22 -14.68
CA LEU A 493 -16.04 20.20 -15.66
C LEU A 493 -16.98 21.41 -15.82
N THR A 494 -18.27 21.28 -15.49
CA THR A 494 -19.28 22.33 -15.71
C THR A 494 -19.83 22.99 -14.45
N THR A 495 -19.45 22.55 -13.23
CA THR A 495 -19.95 23.16 -11.98
C THR A 495 -18.83 23.64 -11.06
N GLY A 496 -18.90 24.92 -10.65
CA GLY A 496 -17.87 25.55 -9.80
C GLY A 496 -17.64 24.87 -8.45
N ASN A 497 -18.63 24.12 -7.95
CA ASN A 497 -18.52 23.34 -6.72
C ASN A 497 -17.55 22.14 -6.81
N HIS A 498 -17.02 21.84 -8.00
CA HIS A 498 -16.17 20.68 -8.26
C HIS A 498 -14.82 21.00 -8.93
N VAL A 499 -14.36 22.26 -8.88
CA VAL A 499 -13.05 22.69 -9.43
C VAL A 499 -11.86 21.88 -8.87
N GLY A 500 -11.85 21.57 -7.56
CA GLY A 500 -10.78 20.76 -6.95
C GLY A 500 -10.72 19.32 -7.50
N PRO A 501 -11.82 18.56 -7.48
CA PRO A 501 -11.90 17.26 -8.17
C PRO A 501 -11.59 17.34 -9.68
N ALA A 502 -12.04 18.38 -10.38
CA ALA A 502 -11.75 18.57 -11.80
C ALA A 502 -10.25 18.76 -12.07
N LEU A 503 -9.56 19.55 -11.25
CA LEU A 503 -8.12 19.78 -11.36
C LEU A 503 -7.33 18.48 -11.10
N LEU A 504 -7.72 17.68 -10.10
CA LEU A 504 -7.14 16.34 -9.90
C LEU A 504 -7.38 15.45 -11.13
N LEU A 505 -8.59 15.40 -11.66
CA LEU A 505 -8.93 14.59 -12.83
C LEU A 505 -8.07 14.95 -14.05
N VAL A 506 -7.97 16.24 -14.38
CA VAL A 506 -7.16 16.73 -15.50
C VAL A 506 -5.67 16.47 -15.27
N TRP A 507 -5.15 16.77 -14.08
CA TRP A 507 -3.75 16.49 -13.73
C TRP A 507 -3.41 15.01 -13.86
N GLY A 508 -4.25 14.12 -13.34
CA GLY A 508 -4.01 12.68 -13.36
C GLY A 508 -4.09 12.06 -14.75
N VAL A 509 -5.00 12.53 -15.60
CA VAL A 509 -5.05 12.08 -17.01
C VAL A 509 -3.82 12.59 -17.77
N ALA A 510 -3.48 13.89 -17.66
CA ALA A 510 -2.36 14.47 -18.38
C ALA A 510 -1.01 13.87 -17.95
N THR A 511 -0.74 13.80 -16.65
CA THR A 511 0.54 13.27 -16.12
C THR A 511 0.64 11.76 -16.23
N GLY A 512 -0.47 11.02 -16.22
CA GLY A 512 -0.49 9.59 -16.51
C GLY A 512 -0.14 9.29 -17.97
N VAL A 513 -0.79 9.98 -18.92
CA VAL A 513 -0.53 9.79 -20.36
C VAL A 513 0.88 10.25 -20.75
N LEU A 514 1.29 11.45 -20.32
CA LEU A 514 2.65 11.96 -20.57
C LEU A 514 3.71 11.11 -19.87
N GLY A 515 3.46 10.64 -18.65
CA GLY A 515 4.38 9.77 -17.92
C GLY A 515 4.62 8.43 -18.65
N VAL A 516 3.56 7.78 -19.15
CA VAL A 516 3.70 6.59 -19.99
C VAL A 516 4.44 6.90 -21.29
N ALA A 517 4.04 7.95 -22.02
CA ALA A 517 4.63 8.30 -23.31
C ALA A 517 6.13 8.64 -23.22
N VAL A 518 6.53 9.45 -22.24
CA VAL A 518 7.94 9.81 -22.00
C VAL A 518 8.73 8.64 -21.43
N THR A 519 8.12 7.68 -20.73
CA THR A 519 8.82 6.45 -20.31
C THR A 519 9.09 5.54 -21.51
N ILE A 520 8.11 5.33 -22.40
CA ILE A 520 8.29 4.55 -23.64
C ILE A 520 9.35 5.20 -24.53
N GLY A 521 9.27 6.51 -24.76
CA GLY A 521 10.23 7.29 -25.55
C GLY A 521 11.62 7.47 -24.93
N ARG A 522 11.95 6.67 -23.90
CA ARG A 522 13.28 6.53 -23.29
C ARG A 522 13.75 5.06 -23.22
N GLN A 523 12.97 4.15 -23.79
CA GLN A 523 13.26 2.72 -23.93
C GLN A 523 13.40 2.31 -25.40
N VAL A 524 12.83 3.12 -26.30
CA VAL A 524 13.10 3.18 -27.75
C VAL A 524 14.19 4.22 -28.00
#